data_AF-A0A8J7R6G3-F1
#
_entry.id   AF-A0A8J7R6G3-F1
#
_cell.length_a   1.000
_cell.length_b   1.000
_cell.length_c   1.000
_cell.angle_alpha   90.00
_cell.angle_beta   90.00
_cell.angle_gamma   90.00
#
_symmetry.space_group_name_H-M   'P 1'
#
loop_
_entity.id
_entity.type
_entity.pdbx_description
1 polymer ?
#
loop_
_entity_poly.entity_id
_entity_poly.type
_entity_poly.pdbx_seq_one_letter_code
_entity_poly.pdbx_strand_id
1 'polypeptide(L)'
;MRTGRRLRRFAGRVPVAVDEAGGFANFRETATKTNSLIDRLKAIELPDVDDVADDLENYLETKERAEELDAKAEQTDALIDEIVYELYGLTDEEIDIVEEAVSK
;
A
#
# COMPACT_ATOMS: atom_id res chain seq x y z
N MET A 1 -24.74 6.24 45.37
CA MET A 1 -23.31 5.87 45.55
C MET A 1 -22.65 5.88 44.17
N ARG A 2 -21.62 6.72 44.00
CA ARG A 2 -20.46 6.68 43.06
C ARG A 2 -20.57 5.78 41.81
N THR A 3 -20.19 6.15 40.59
CA THR A 3 -19.29 7.17 40.03
C THR A 3 -19.29 6.97 38.50
N GLY A 4 -19.24 8.04 37.71
CA GLY A 4 -18.99 7.92 36.26
C GLY A 4 -17.54 7.55 35.92
N ARG A 5 -17.29 7.27 34.63
CA ARG A 5 -16.05 7.57 33.85
C ARG A 5 -16.18 6.90 32.46
N ARG A 6 -16.09 7.71 31.39
CA ARG A 6 -14.99 7.77 30.38
C ARG A 6 -15.02 6.63 29.35
N LEU A 7 -15.39 6.92 28.10
CA LEU A 7 -14.54 7.41 26.99
C LEU A 7 -13.67 6.32 26.34
N ARG A 8 -13.92 6.13 25.03
CA ARG A 8 -13.04 5.61 23.96
C ARG A 8 -12.70 4.10 24.09
N ARG A 9 -12.67 3.31 23.01
CA ARG A 9 -11.83 3.46 21.82
C ARG A 9 -12.35 2.65 20.63
N PHE A 10 -12.08 3.17 19.43
CA PHE A 10 -11.97 2.46 18.16
C PHE A 10 -10.89 1.36 18.22
N ALA A 11 -11.18 0.19 17.61
CA ALA A 11 -10.27 -0.83 17.04
C ALA A 11 -11.07 -2.16 17.02
N GLY A 12 -11.38 -2.83 15.91
CA GLY A 12 -10.51 -3.20 14.82
C GLY A 12 -10.00 -4.62 15.02
N ARG A 13 -10.74 -5.63 14.51
CA ARG A 13 -10.26 -6.95 14.01
C ARG A 13 -11.46 -7.84 13.67
N VAL A 14 -11.60 -8.22 12.41
CA VAL A 14 -12.44 -9.35 11.98
C VAL A 14 -11.72 -10.63 12.42
N PRO A 15 -12.28 -11.47 13.31
CA PRO A 15 -11.64 -12.70 13.72
C PRO A 15 -11.75 -13.74 12.60
N VAL A 16 -10.59 -14.07 12.03
CA VAL A 16 -10.37 -15.25 11.21
C VAL A 16 -10.44 -16.51 12.09
N ALA A 17 -11.05 -17.53 11.50
CA ALA A 17 -10.99 -18.96 11.78
C ALA A 17 -11.95 -19.56 12.83
N VAL A 18 -12.85 -20.38 12.24
CA VAL A 18 -13.10 -21.79 12.57
C VAL A 18 -13.42 -22.09 14.03
N ASP A 19 -14.71 -22.35 14.28
CA ASP A 19 -15.11 -23.58 14.97
C ASP A 19 -16.61 -23.80 14.78
N GLU A 20 -16.98 -24.76 13.93
CA GLU A 20 -17.97 -25.73 14.33
C GLU A 20 -17.64 -27.05 13.62
N ALA A 21 -16.81 -27.85 14.30
CA ALA A 21 -16.53 -29.23 13.92
C ALA A 21 -17.84 -30.04 13.97
N GLY A 22 -18.50 -30.14 12.82
CA GLY A 22 -19.73 -30.90 12.63
C GLY A 22 -19.57 -31.97 11.56
N GLY A 23 -18.88 -33.07 11.90
CA GLY A 23 -19.10 -34.37 11.28
C GLY A 23 -18.37 -34.64 9.96
N PHE A 24 -17.37 -35.52 10.03
CA PHE A 24 -17.05 -36.41 8.91
C PHE A 24 -18.21 -37.39 8.73
N ALA A 25 -19.06 -37.17 7.73
CA ALA A 25 -19.85 -38.24 7.09
C ALA A 25 -20.46 -37.70 5.80
N ASN A 26 -20.36 -38.51 4.75
CA ASN A 26 -20.76 -38.28 3.36
C ASN A 26 -19.69 -37.59 2.53
N PHE A 27 -18.79 -38.42 1.98
CA PHE A 27 -18.22 -38.19 0.67
C PHE A 27 -19.33 -37.60 -0.21
N ARG A 28 -19.27 -36.30 -0.50
CA ARG A 28 -20.14 -35.70 -1.50
C ARG A 28 -19.69 -36.31 -2.83
N GLU A 29 -20.33 -37.39 -3.24
CA GLU A 29 -20.63 -37.54 -4.66
C GLU A 29 -21.28 -36.23 -5.10
N THR A 30 -20.70 -35.55 -6.09
CA THR A 30 -21.08 -34.25 -6.66
C THR A 30 -20.59 -32.98 -5.94
N ALA A 31 -19.35 -32.56 -6.23
CA ALA A 31 -19.02 -31.15 -6.48
C ALA A 31 -17.58 -30.97 -6.97
N THR A 32 -17.36 -31.09 -8.28
CA THR A 32 -16.40 -30.23 -8.99
C THR A 32 -16.82 -30.20 -10.45
N LYS A 33 -17.60 -29.20 -10.85
CA LYS A 33 -17.47 -28.74 -12.23
C LYS A 33 -16.03 -28.30 -12.36
N THR A 34 -15.18 -29.16 -12.90
CA THR A 34 -13.82 -28.80 -13.29
C THR A 34 -13.96 -27.87 -14.49
N ASN A 35 -14.38 -26.62 -14.27
CA ASN A 35 -14.17 -25.60 -15.29
C ASN A 35 -12.65 -25.54 -15.46
N SER A 36 -12.20 -26.04 -16.61
CA SER A 36 -10.79 -26.06 -16.94
C SER A 36 -10.26 -24.62 -16.93
N LEU A 37 -8.93 -24.44 -16.86
CA LEU A 37 -8.33 -23.11 -17.01
C LEU A 37 -8.78 -22.44 -18.32
N ILE A 38 -9.02 -23.25 -19.35
CA ILE A 38 -9.53 -22.81 -20.65
C ILE A 38 -10.97 -22.28 -20.53
N ASP A 39 -11.84 -22.97 -19.78
CA ASP A 39 -13.24 -22.53 -19.61
C ASP A 39 -13.33 -21.24 -18.82
N ARG A 40 -12.44 -21.04 -17.85
CA ARG A 40 -12.33 -19.78 -17.09
C ARG A 40 -11.81 -18.63 -17.94
N LEU A 41 -10.82 -18.89 -18.80
CA LEU A 41 -10.29 -17.87 -19.70
C LEU A 41 -11.33 -17.48 -20.76
N LYS A 42 -12.11 -18.44 -21.28
CA LYS A 42 -13.20 -18.15 -22.23
C LYS A 42 -14.35 -17.36 -21.61
N ALA A 43 -14.53 -17.49 -20.29
CA ALA A 43 -15.55 -16.78 -19.53
C ALA A 43 -15.06 -15.42 -18.99
N ILE A 44 -13.82 -15.01 -19.27
CA ILE A 44 -13.37 -13.67 -18.91
C ILE A 44 -14.04 -12.66 -19.85
N GLU A 45 -14.75 -11.71 -19.27
CA GLU A 45 -15.28 -10.56 -20.00
C GLU A 45 -14.34 -9.39 -19.74
N LEU A 46 -13.86 -8.76 -20.81
CA LEU A 46 -13.05 -7.55 -20.72
C LEU A 46 -14.00 -6.34 -20.70
N PRO A 47 -13.67 -5.28 -19.94
CA PRO A 47 -14.42 -4.04 -20.00
C PRO A 47 -14.29 -3.41 -21.40
N ASP A 48 -15.31 -2.64 -21.79
CA ASP A 48 -15.24 -1.85 -23.01
C ASP A 48 -14.14 -0.80 -22.89
N VAL A 49 -13.41 -0.57 -23.98
CA VAL A 49 -12.23 0.32 -23.98
C VAL A 49 -12.63 1.76 -23.63
N ASP A 50 -13.78 2.20 -24.12
CA ASP A 50 -14.31 3.54 -23.85
C ASP A 50 -14.63 3.76 -22.37
N ASP A 51 -14.95 2.69 -21.61
CA ASP A 51 -15.27 2.78 -20.18
C ASP A 51 -14.01 2.94 -19.31
N VAL A 52 -12.83 2.55 -19.80
CA VAL A 52 -11.56 2.56 -19.04
C VAL A 52 -10.55 3.59 -19.54
N ALA A 53 -10.80 4.21 -20.71
CA ALA A 53 -9.89 5.15 -21.33
C ALA A 53 -9.66 6.38 -20.44
N ASP A 54 -10.73 7.01 -19.98
CA ASP A 54 -10.67 8.20 -19.12
C ASP A 54 -10.00 7.89 -17.78
N ASP A 55 -10.31 6.75 -17.16
CA ASP A 55 -9.70 6.33 -15.90
C ASP A 55 -8.20 6.09 -16.05
N LEU A 56 -7.78 5.48 -17.16
CA LEU A 56 -6.36 5.26 -17.45
C LEU A 56 -5.63 6.57 -17.72
N GLU A 57 -6.23 7.49 -18.46
CA GLU A 57 -5.67 8.82 -18.71
C GLU A 57 -5.46 9.59 -17.39
N ASN A 58 -6.47 9.64 -16.53
CA ASN A 58 -6.39 10.26 -15.21
C ASN A 58 -5.30 9.62 -14.33
N TYR A 59 -5.16 8.29 -14.38
CA TYR A 59 -4.10 7.59 -13.67
C TYR A 59 -2.71 7.99 -14.17
N LEU A 60 -2.53 8.08 -15.49
CA LEU A 60 -1.25 8.47 -16.10
C LEU A 60 -0.87 9.91 -15.73
N GLU A 61 -1.82 10.85 -15.79
CA GLU A 61 -1.59 12.24 -15.37
C GLU A 61 -1.20 12.31 -13.88
N THR A 62 -1.91 11.58 -13.02
CA THR A 62 -1.62 11.53 -11.59
C THR A 62 -0.23 10.94 -11.33
N LYS A 63 0.16 9.90 -12.07
CA LYS A 63 1.48 9.28 -11.98
C LYS A 63 2.59 10.25 -12.39
N GLU A 64 2.42 10.93 -13.52
CA GLU A 64 3.38 11.94 -14.00
C GLU A 64 3.57 13.06 -12.98
N ARG A 65 2.46 13.57 -12.42
CA ARG A 65 2.51 14.58 -11.36
C ARG A 65 3.20 14.09 -10.10
N ALA A 66 3.01 12.83 -9.72
CA ALA A 66 3.70 12.24 -8.58
C ALA A 66 5.22 12.19 -8.82
N GLU A 67 5.64 11.75 -10.00
CA GLU A 67 7.06 11.71 -10.39
C GLU A 67 7.69 13.12 -10.40
N GLU A 68 6.97 14.13 -10.89
CA GLU A 68 7.43 15.52 -10.84
C GLU A 68 7.60 16.02 -9.39
N LEU A 69 6.67 15.66 -8.50
CA LEU A 69 6.73 16.05 -7.09
C LEU A 69 7.86 15.34 -6.35
N ASP A 70 8.09 14.06 -6.62
CA ASP A 70 9.20 13.30 -6.05
C ASP A 70 10.53 13.92 -6.47
N ALA A 71 10.71 14.26 -7.75
CA ALA A 71 11.92 14.94 -8.23
C ALA A 71 12.14 16.31 -7.57
N LYS A 72 11.07 17.05 -7.25
CA LYS A 72 11.14 18.31 -6.52
C LYS A 72 11.48 18.11 -5.05
N ALA A 73 10.97 17.04 -4.42
CA ALA A 73 11.30 16.68 -3.06
C ALA A 73 12.79 16.34 -2.94
N GLU A 74 13.32 15.50 -3.82
CA GLU A 74 14.75 15.15 -3.86
C GLU A 74 15.65 16.39 -4.03
N GLN A 75 15.28 17.32 -4.92
CA GLN A 75 15.99 18.59 -5.08
C GLN A 75 15.94 19.45 -3.81
N THR A 76 14.79 19.47 -3.15
CA THR A 76 14.61 20.25 -1.92
C THR A 76 15.42 19.66 -0.77
N ASP A 77 15.45 18.34 -0.65
CA ASP A 77 16.23 17.63 0.37
C ASP A 77 17.73 17.92 0.19
N ALA A 78 18.24 17.83 -1.05
CA ALA A 78 19.63 18.18 -1.34
C ALA A 78 19.98 19.65 -0.99
N LEU A 79 19.08 20.60 -1.28
CA LEU A 79 19.25 22.00 -0.92
C LEU A 79 19.19 22.21 0.61
N ILE A 80 18.34 21.46 1.32
CA ILE A 80 18.28 21.51 2.78
C ILE A 80 19.61 21.05 3.37
N ASP A 81 20.16 19.95 2.88
CA ASP A 81 21.44 19.41 3.35
C ASP A 81 22.58 20.42 3.13
N GLU A 82 22.68 21.00 1.93
CA GLU A 82 23.64 22.07 1.62
C GLU A 82 23.52 23.25 2.60
N ILE A 83 22.30 23.76 2.79
CA ILE A 83 22.04 24.88 3.71
C ILE A 83 22.43 24.52 5.14
N VAL A 84 22.10 23.31 5.61
CA VAL A 84 22.42 22.86 6.97
C VAL A 84 23.94 22.74 7.15
N TYR A 85 24.64 22.17 6.17
CA TYR A 85 26.10 22.05 6.21
C TYR A 85 26.78 23.42 6.24
N GLU A 86 26.33 24.36 5.42
CA GLU A 86 26.83 25.74 5.41
C GLU A 86 26.56 26.45 6.74
N LEU A 87 25.34 26.34 7.27
CA LEU A 87 24.93 27.04 8.50
C LEU A 87 25.75 26.62 9.72
N TYR A 88 26.16 25.35 9.78
CA TYR A 88 26.97 24.81 10.87
C TYR A 88 28.47 24.72 10.54
N GLY A 89 28.86 25.01 9.30
CA GLY A 89 30.26 25.01 8.86
C GLY A 89 30.91 23.64 8.95
N LEU A 90 30.18 22.57 8.61
CA LEU A 90 30.69 21.21 8.68
C LEU A 90 31.85 21.03 7.70
N THR A 91 32.85 20.24 8.12
CA THR A 91 33.89 19.72 7.24
C THR A 91 33.40 18.47 6.50
N ASP A 92 34.07 18.12 5.39
CA ASP A 92 33.74 16.91 4.61
C ASP A 92 33.70 15.64 5.48
N GLU A 93 34.62 15.52 6.45
CA GLU A 93 34.67 14.39 7.39
C GLU A 93 33.44 14.34 8.33
N GLU A 94 32.92 15.50 8.72
CA GLU A 94 31.72 15.59 9.57
C GLU A 94 30.44 15.35 8.78
N ILE A 95 30.40 15.74 7.50
CA ILE A 95 29.29 15.46 6.57
C ILE A 95 29.16 13.95 6.37
N ASP A 96 30.27 13.25 6.07
CA ASP A 96 30.27 11.79 5.86
C ASP A 96 29.65 11.04 7.06
N ILE A 97 29.99 11.46 8.28
CA ILE A 97 29.45 10.86 9.52
C ILE A 97 27.93 11.07 9.63
N VAL A 98 27.43 12.26 9.25
CA VAL A 98 26.00 12.58 9.27
C VAL A 98 25.26 11.75 8.23
N GLU A 99 25.78 11.64 7.01
CA GLU A 99 25.15 10.86 5.93
C GLU A 99 25.10 9.36 6.26
N GLU A 100 26.16 8.80 6.84
CA GLU A 100 26.16 7.41 7.33
C GLU A 100 25.12 7.16 8.43
N ALA A 101 24.84 8.17 9.26
CA ALA A 101 23.87 8.08 10.34
C ALA A 101 22.41 8.15 9.86
N VAL A 102 22.15 8.92 8.79
CA VAL A 102 20.80 9.13 8.22
C VAL A 102 20.42 8.04 7.22
N SER A 103 21.39 7.42 6.53
CA SER A 103 21.17 6.36 5.53
C SER A 103 20.76 4.98 6.10
N LYS A 104 20.39 4.90 7.39
CA LYS A 104 20.21 3.64 8.15
C LYS A 104 18.79 3.34 8.59
#